data_AF-A0A4Z0JMX9-F1
#
_entry.id   AF-A0A4Z0JMX9-F1
#
_cell.length_a   1.000
_cell.length_b   1.000
_cell.length_c   1.000
_cell.angle_alpha   90.00
_cell.angle_beta   90.00
_cell.angle_gamma   90.00
#
_symmetry.space_group_name_H-M   'P 1'
#
loop_
_entity.id
_entity.type
_entity.pdbx_description
1 polymer ?
#
loop_
_entity_poly.entity_id
_entity_poly.type
_entity_poly.pdbx_seq_one_letter_code
_entity_poly.pdbx_strand_id
1 'polypeptide(L)' 'MNYERIYKSYIRSKFSDECHNIVRAIMYIQKHFYAMPKEFRNADRELSDQTKNRIIQSILREDEMDPDQFEREEVTE' A
#
# COMPACT_ATOMS: atom_id res chain seq x y z
N MET A 1 -5.80 -12.80 15.88
CA MET A 1 -5.93 -12.36 14.47
C MET A 1 -4.88 -11.28 14.24
N ASN A 2 -4.09 -11.32 13.17
CA ASN A 2 -3.01 -10.33 12.93
C ASN A 2 -3.52 -9.20 12.02
N TYR A 3 -4.00 -8.11 12.62
CA TYR A 3 -4.60 -6.98 11.91
C TYR A 3 -3.62 -6.21 11.04
N GLU A 4 -2.35 -6.11 11.44
CA GLU A 4 -1.29 -5.47 10.66
C GLU A 4 -1.07 -6.21 9.33
N ARG A 5 -0.96 -7.54 9.38
CA ARG A 5 -0.80 -8.36 8.17
C ARG A 5 -1.99 -8.22 7.22
N ILE A 6 -3.22 -8.20 7.76
CA ILE A 6 -4.45 -8.03 6.97
C ILE A 6 -4.45 -6.65 6.30
N TYR A 7 -4.19 -5.58 7.07
CA TYR A 7 -4.18 -4.21 6.56
C TYR A 7 -3.10 -4.02 5.47
N LYS A 8 -1.87 -4.47 5.75
CA LYS A 8 -0.74 -4.38 4.82
C LYS A 8 -1.03 -5.09 3.49
N SER A 9 -1.57 -6.31 3.54
CA SER A 9 -1.87 -7.09 2.33
C SER A 9 -2.91 -6.41 1.43
N TYR A 10 -3.97 -5.84 2.02
CA TYR A 10 -5.02 -5.16 1.26
C TYR A 10 -4.54 -3.84 0.65
N ILE A 11 -3.81 -3.03 1.40
CA ILE A 11 -3.24 -1.78 0.87
C ILE A 11 -2.23 -2.09 -0.23
N ARG A 12 -1.31 -3.04 -0.03
CA ARG A 12 -0.30 -3.40 -1.03
C ARG A 12 -0.93 -3.90 -2.33
N SER A 13 -1.92 -4.79 -2.25
CA SER A 13 -2.63 -5.30 -3.43
C SER A 13 -3.30 -4.18 -4.23
N LYS A 14 -3.80 -3.12 -3.59
CA LYS A 14 -4.45 -2.00 -4.28
C LYS A 14 -3.52 -0.89 -4.71
N PHE A 15 -2.39 -0.75 -4.02
CA PHE A 15 -1.33 0.16 -4.39
C PHE A 15 -0.62 -0.32 -5.67
N SER A 16 -0.30 -1.62 -5.74
CA SER A 16 0.33 -2.28 -6.89
C SER A 16 -0.53 -2.34 -8.16
N ASP A 17 -1.87 -2.23 -8.03
CA ASP A 17 -2.79 -2.41 -9.17
C ASP A 17 -2.71 -1.21 -10.14
N GLU A 18 -2.58 0.03 -9.66
CA GLU A 18 -2.78 1.20 -10.55
C GLU A 18 -2.10 2.51 -10.11
N CYS A 19 -1.58 2.67 -8.89
CA CYS A 19 -1.16 4.00 -8.44
C CYS A 19 -0.13 3.91 -7.31
N HIS A 20 1.12 4.27 -7.62
CA HIS A 20 2.15 4.66 -6.64
C HIS A 20 1.75 5.89 -5.78
N ASN A 21 0.46 6.23 -5.71
CA ASN A 21 -0.10 7.34 -5.00
C ASN A 21 -1.13 6.83 -3.98
N ILE A 22 -0.79 7.00 -2.70
CA ILE A 22 -1.60 6.54 -1.56
C ILE A 22 -3.01 7.13 -1.54
N VAL A 23 -3.17 8.38 -1.97
CA VAL A 23 -4.48 9.05 -2.03
C VAL A 23 -5.34 8.36 -3.07
N ARG A 24 -4.78 8.02 -4.23
CA ARG A 24 -5.49 7.29 -5.29
C ARG A 24 -5.82 5.86 -4.86
N ALA A 25 -4.93 5.18 -4.12
CA ALA A 25 -5.22 3.86 -3.55
C ALA A 25 -6.38 3.90 -2.53
N ILE A 26 -6.39 4.89 -1.63
CA ILE A 26 -7.48 5.09 -0.66
C ILE A 26 -8.80 5.40 -1.39
N MET A 27 -8.78 6.32 -2.36
CA MET A 27 -9.95 6.65 -3.18
C MET A 27 -10.46 5.44 -3.98
N TYR A 28 -9.55 4.63 -4.54
CA TYR A 28 -9.88 3.40 -5.25
C TYR A 28 -10.57 2.40 -4.32
N ILE A 29 -10.02 2.18 -3.12
CA ILE A 29 -10.61 1.31 -2.10
C ILE A 29 -12.03 1.80 -1.75
N GLN A 30 -12.20 3.11 -1.51
CA GLN A 30 -13.52 3.68 -1.20
C GLN A 30 -14.50 3.56 -2.36
N LYS A 31 -14.03 3.72 -3.60
CA LYS A 31 -14.87 3.70 -4.81
C LYS A 31 -15.27 2.28 -5.23
N HIS A 32 -14.40 1.29 -5.05
CA HIS A 32 -14.63 -0.08 -5.53
C HIS A 32 -15.18 -1.04 -4.49
N PHE A 33 -15.10 -0.72 -3.21
CA PHE A 33 -15.76 -1.52 -2.18
C PHE A 33 -17.12 -0.93 -1.80
N TYR A 34 -18.18 -1.35 -2.52
CA TYR A 34 -19.57 -1.08 -2.13
C TYR A 34 -19.87 -1.55 -0.70
N ALA A 35 -19.24 -2.65 -0.28
CA ALA A 35 -19.17 -3.07 1.12
C ALA A 35 -17.73 -3.51 1.46
N MET A 36 -17.12 -2.82 2.42
CA MET A 36 -15.75 -3.10 2.84
C MET A 36 -15.64 -4.48 3.52
N PRO A 37 -14.66 -5.33 3.16
CA PRO A 37 -14.47 -6.63 3.79
C PRO A 37 -14.40 -6.50 5.32
N LYS A 38 -15.09 -7.38 6.03
CA LYS A 38 -15.23 -7.31 7.50
C LYS A 38 -13.86 -7.28 8.20
N GLU A 39 -12.93 -8.07 7.70
CA GLU A 39 -11.57 -8.20 8.25
C GLU A 39 -10.76 -6.91 8.07
N PHE A 40 -10.84 -6.29 6.90
CA PHE A 40 -10.18 -5.01 6.64
C PHE A 40 -10.81 -3.88 7.46
N ARG A 41 -12.14 -3.87 7.58
CA ARG A 41 -12.87 -2.91 8.43
C ARG A 41 -12.50 -3.03 9.90
N ASN A 42 -12.32 -4.25 10.39
CA ASN A 42 -11.86 -4.49 11.75
C ASN A 42 -10.42 -3.99 11.91
N ALA A 43 -9.53 -4.31 10.97
CA ALA A 43 -8.15 -3.82 11.01
C ALA A 43 -8.07 -2.27 10.94
N ASP A 44 -8.89 -1.63 10.12
CA ASP A 44 -8.97 -0.17 10.05
C ASP A 44 -9.49 0.46 11.36
N ARG A 45 -10.42 -0.19 12.07
CA ARG A 45 -10.90 0.29 13.36
C ARG A 45 -9.92 0.09 14.51
N GLU A 46 -9.21 -1.03 14.52
CA GLU A 46 -8.33 -1.43 15.64
C GLU A 46 -6.92 -0.79 15.56
N LEU A 47 -6.45 -0.46 14.36
CA LEU A 47 -5.13 0.15 14.19
C LEU A 47 -5.21 1.67 14.43
N SER A 48 -4.22 2.22 15.11
CA SER A 48 -4.06 3.68 15.22
C SER A 48 -3.60 4.30 13.92
N ASP A 49 -3.90 5.57 13.70
CA ASP A 49 -3.46 6.31 12.51
C ASP A 49 -1.93 6.30 12.36
N GLN A 50 -1.19 6.36 13.47
CA GLN A 50 0.27 6.24 13.46
C GLN A 50 0.73 4.88 12.90
N THR A 51 0.07 3.79 13.31
CA THR A 51 0.41 2.45 12.82
C THR A 51 0.03 2.29 11.35
N LYS A 52 -1.15 2.77 10.94
CA LYS A 52 -1.57 2.78 9.53
C LYS A 52 -0.55 3.54 8.66
N ASN A 53 -0.11 4.72 9.09
CA ASN A 53 0.88 5.52 8.38
C ASN A 53 2.23 4.81 8.26
N ARG A 54 2.68 4.11 9.30
CA ARG A 54 3.91 3.29 9.24
C ARG A 54 3.78 2.14 8.23
N ILE A 55 2.64 1.46 8.22
CA ILE A 55 2.38 0.37 7.25
C ILE A 55 2.38 0.91 5.83
N ILE A 56 1.73 2.05 5.59
CA ILE A 56 1.71 2.73 4.30
C ILE A 56 3.14 3.09 3.85
N GLN A 57 3.94 3.70 4.73
CA GLN A 57 5.34 4.04 4.44
C GLN A 57 6.20 2.80 4.16
N SER A 58 5.96 1.70 4.87
CA SER A 58 6.63 0.41 4.61
C SER A 58 6.30 -0.13 3.22
N ILE A 59 5.05 0.00 2.76
CA ILE A 59 4.65 -0.43 1.41
C ILE A 59 5.31 0.46 0.35
N LEU A 60 5.31 1.78 0.56
CA LEU A 60 5.96 2.74 -0.35
C LEU A 60 7.45 2.45 -0.55
N ARG A 61 8.18 2.18 0.55
CA ARG A 61 9.62 1.85 0.49
C ARG A 61 9.90 0.47 -0.12
N GLU A 62 8.99 -0.49 0.04
CA GLU A 62 9.11 -1.81 -0.58
C GLU A 62 8.99 -1.74 -2.11
N ASP A 63 8.21 -0.79 -2.64
CA ASP A 63 8.07 -0.58 -4.09
C ASP A 63 9.16 0.34 -4.68
N GLU A 64 9.72 1.29 -3.90
CA GLU A 64 10.91 2.08 -4.32
C GLU A 64 12.20 1.22 -4.45
N MET A 65 12.20 0.03 -3.87
CA MET A 65 13.28 -0.96 -3.92
C MET A 65 13.20 -1.88 -5.14
N ASP A 66 12.44 -1.52 -6.18
CA ASP A 66 12.46 -2.24 -7.46
C ASP A 66 13.84 -2.03 -8.14
N PRO A 67 14.68 -3.07 -8.28
CA PRO A 67 16.09 -2.96 -8.64
C PRO A 67 16.35 -2.57 -10.11
N ASP A 68 15.31 -2.44 -10.93
CA ASP A 68 15.43 -2.17 -12.37
C ASP A 68 15.81 -0.71 -12.74
N GLN A 69 16.10 0.16 -11.76
CA GLN A 69 16.57 1.53 -12.04
C GLN A 69 18.09 1.74 -12.06
N PHE A 70 18.92 0.71 -11.82
CA PHE A 70 20.38 0.87 -11.84
C PHE A 70 21.07 0.52 -13.18
N GLU A 71 20.37 0.07 -14.23
CA GLU A 71 21.00 -0.30 -15.53
C GLU A 71 20.98 0.80 -16.62
N ARG A 72 20.77 2.08 -16.31
CA ARG A 72 20.73 3.13 -17.36
C ARG A 72 21.64 4.35 -17.18
N GLU A 73 22.67 4.28 -16.35
CA GLU A 73 23.71 5.32 -16.29
C GLU A 73 25.13 4.76 -16.41
N GLU A 74 25.39 3.92 -17.43
CA GLU A 74 26.75 3.76 -17.98
C GLU A 74 26.71 3.80 -19.51
N VAL A 75 26.23 4.91 -20.08
CA VAL A 75 26.60 5.30 -21.45
C VAL A 75 26.78 6.81 -21.49
N THR A 76 27.98 7.27 -21.15
CA THR A 76 28.50 8.52 -21.69
C THR A 76 29.97 8.30 -22.03
N GLU A 77 30.29 8.62 -23.28
CA GLU A 77 31.57 8.49 -23.99
C GLU A 77 32.79 9.03 -23.23
#